data_AF-A0A1Y2HXR8-F1
#
_entry.id   AF-A0A1Y2HXR8-F1
#
_cell.length_a   1.000
_cell.length_b   1.000
_cell.length_c   1.000
_cell.angle_alpha   90.00
_cell.angle_beta   90.00
_cell.angle_gamma   90.00
#
_symmetry.space_group_name_H-M   'P 1'
#
loop_
_entity.id
_entity.type
_entity.pdbx_description
1 polymer ?
#
loop_
_entity_poly.entity_id
_entity_poly.type
_entity_poly.pdbx_seq_one_letter_code
_entity_poly.pdbx_strand_id
1 'polypeptide(L)'
;MVQAGAVPHLITHRWVRNHYRWIVWKLAGYTRTYGGSGQGEEDAAGVMVPKLSRDTVMRQLKYRYEREIVQGHQSALKQILERDELGYRPAVFCVARVAVVGSGTANEGGGSALLELTDGWYSILAVPDDVLLSAVHRGRIRVGCKLAVSMAPMINNADGIAAVDATPDWPPVTSQDMTYDPLDPDLSATAPTLKLSCNSTKLARWDAKLGFMGGRRTLPVSVRSLSPNGSAFSEIGVQVLRVYPLMHMETFPNGERAYRNDREEAEAQRQ
;
A
#
# COMPACT_ATOMS: atom_id res chain seq x y z
N MET A 1 -15.93 -14.82 -21.06
CA MET A 1 -16.55 -13.58 -20.55
C MET A 1 -17.65 -13.12 -21.49
N VAL A 2 -17.36 -12.85 -22.77
CA VAL A 2 -18.37 -12.47 -23.78
C VAL A 2 -19.48 -13.51 -23.92
N GLN A 3 -19.13 -14.80 -24.07
CA GLN A 3 -20.09 -15.90 -24.10
C GLN A 3 -20.94 -16.04 -22.81
N ALA A 4 -20.52 -15.40 -21.71
CA ALA A 4 -21.23 -15.42 -20.43
C ALA A 4 -22.06 -14.15 -20.17
N GLY A 5 -22.26 -13.30 -21.18
CA GLY A 5 -23.09 -12.10 -21.14
C GLY A 5 -22.36 -10.78 -20.88
N ALA A 6 -21.02 -10.78 -20.85
CA ALA A 6 -20.26 -9.53 -20.73
C ALA A 6 -20.24 -8.77 -22.06
N VAL A 7 -20.48 -7.46 -22.01
CA VAL A 7 -20.49 -6.59 -23.20
C VAL A 7 -19.03 -6.33 -23.64
N PRO A 8 -18.62 -6.73 -24.86
CA PRO A 8 -17.21 -6.73 -25.26
C PRO A 8 -16.49 -5.38 -25.17
N HIS A 9 -17.18 -4.27 -25.45
CA HIS A 9 -16.56 -2.94 -25.43
C HIS A 9 -16.43 -2.34 -24.02
N LEU A 10 -17.06 -2.95 -23.00
CA LEU A 10 -16.97 -2.51 -21.61
C LEU A 10 -15.82 -3.17 -20.84
N ILE A 11 -15.14 -4.15 -21.44
CA ILE A 11 -13.98 -4.82 -20.84
C ILE A 11 -12.83 -4.92 -21.82
N THR A 12 -11.64 -4.58 -21.37
CA THR A 12 -10.41 -4.73 -22.18
C THR A 12 -9.71 -6.05 -21.85
N HIS A 13 -8.84 -6.52 -22.75
CA HIS A 13 -7.95 -7.65 -22.44
C HIS A 13 -7.09 -7.39 -21.20
N ARG A 14 -6.66 -6.13 -21.01
CA ARG A 14 -5.90 -5.69 -19.85
C ARG A 14 -6.70 -5.82 -18.54
N TRP A 15 -7.98 -5.43 -18.55
CA TRP A 15 -8.88 -5.60 -17.41
C TRP A 15 -9.03 -7.08 -17.02
N VAL A 16 -9.23 -7.96 -18.02
CA VAL A 16 -9.34 -9.41 -17.78
C VAL A 16 -8.02 -9.97 -17.23
N ARG A 17 -6.88 -9.59 -17.81
CA ARG A 17 -5.54 -10.02 -17.36
C ARG A 17 -5.27 -9.63 -15.90
N ASN A 18 -5.56 -8.37 -15.55
CA ASN A 18 -5.40 -7.85 -14.20
C ASN A 18 -6.23 -8.68 -13.19
N HIS A 19 -7.51 -8.86 -13.42
CA HIS A 19 -8.35 -9.58 -12.45
C HIS A 19 -8.09 -11.08 -12.41
N TYR A 20 -7.76 -11.68 -13.56
CA TYR A 20 -7.34 -13.08 -13.61
C TYR A 20 -6.15 -13.31 -12.68
N ARG A 21 -5.13 -12.44 -12.71
CA ARG A 21 -3.95 -12.50 -11.83
C ARG A 21 -4.34 -12.61 -10.36
N TRP A 22 -5.18 -11.69 -9.86
CA TRP A 22 -5.56 -11.66 -8.45
C TRP A 22 -6.47 -12.83 -8.04
N ILE A 23 -7.40 -13.22 -8.91
CA ILE A 23 -8.29 -14.35 -8.67
C ILE A 23 -7.47 -15.64 -8.55
N VAL A 24 -6.57 -15.89 -9.50
CA VAL A 24 -5.70 -17.08 -9.49
C VAL A 24 -4.75 -17.06 -8.30
N TRP A 25 -4.10 -15.92 -8.01
CA TRP A 25 -3.19 -15.82 -6.87
C TRP A 25 -3.89 -16.13 -5.54
N LYS A 26 -5.09 -15.59 -5.34
CA LYS A 26 -5.93 -15.88 -4.17
C LYS A 26 -6.32 -17.36 -4.10
N LEU A 27 -6.88 -17.93 -5.16
CA LEU A 27 -7.34 -19.32 -5.19
C LEU A 27 -6.17 -20.31 -5.02
N ALA A 28 -5.02 -20.02 -5.62
CA ALA A 28 -3.81 -20.81 -5.42
C ALA A 28 -3.29 -20.69 -3.98
N GLY A 29 -3.38 -19.51 -3.37
CA GLY A 29 -3.08 -19.29 -1.95
C GLY A 29 -3.96 -20.16 -1.05
N TYR A 30 -5.27 -20.14 -1.27
CA TYR A 30 -6.21 -21.01 -0.56
C TYR A 30 -5.88 -22.49 -0.74
N THR A 31 -5.60 -22.93 -1.96
CA THR A 31 -5.28 -24.33 -2.26
C THR A 31 -3.99 -24.76 -1.54
N ARG A 32 -2.98 -23.88 -1.43
CA ARG A 32 -1.74 -24.21 -0.70
C ARG A 32 -1.92 -24.26 0.82
N THR A 33 -2.73 -23.37 1.38
CA THR A 33 -2.91 -23.26 2.83
C THR A 33 -3.91 -24.28 3.37
N TYR A 34 -4.95 -24.59 2.60
CA TYR A 34 -6.09 -25.40 3.04
C TYR A 34 -6.36 -26.62 2.17
N GLY A 35 -5.60 -26.85 1.09
CA GLY A 35 -5.87 -27.93 0.12
C GLY A 35 -5.25 -29.28 0.49
N GLY A 36 -5.24 -29.63 1.78
CA GLY A 36 -4.67 -30.87 2.29
C GLY A 36 -5.65 -32.04 2.23
N SER A 37 -5.90 -32.57 1.03
CA SER A 37 -6.60 -33.82 0.69
C SER A 37 -7.95 -33.68 -0.02
N GLY A 38 -8.29 -34.71 -0.79
CA GLY A 38 -9.29 -34.66 -1.86
C GLY A 38 -10.71 -34.36 -1.38
N GLN A 39 -11.47 -33.71 -2.26
CA GLN A 39 -12.92 -33.48 -2.12
C GLN A 39 -13.36 -32.56 -0.97
N GLY A 40 -13.15 -31.25 -1.19
CA GLY A 40 -14.11 -30.26 -0.66
C GLY A 40 -13.91 -30.06 0.84
N GLU A 41 -12.77 -29.50 1.20
CA GLU A 41 -12.44 -29.27 2.60
C GLU A 41 -12.87 -27.87 3.03
N GLU A 42 -13.52 -27.87 4.17
CA GLU A 42 -13.82 -26.72 5.00
C GLU A 42 -12.52 -26.18 5.62
N ASP A 43 -12.41 -24.87 5.82
CA ASP A 43 -11.32 -24.32 6.63
C ASP A 43 -11.47 -24.76 8.10
N ALA A 44 -10.52 -24.37 8.96
CA ALA A 44 -10.57 -24.68 10.39
C ALA A 44 -11.86 -24.20 11.11
N ALA A 45 -12.69 -23.39 10.45
CA ALA A 45 -13.97 -22.87 10.92
C ALA A 45 -15.19 -23.49 10.20
N GLY A 46 -15.02 -24.55 9.41
CA GLY A 46 -16.15 -25.20 8.72
C GLY A 46 -16.53 -24.53 7.40
N VAL A 47 -15.73 -23.59 6.87
CA VAL A 47 -16.10 -22.81 5.68
C VAL A 47 -15.50 -23.42 4.42
N MET A 48 -16.35 -23.80 3.47
CA MET A 48 -15.93 -24.32 2.17
C MET A 48 -14.97 -23.36 1.44
N VAL A 49 -13.74 -23.83 1.22
CA VAL A 49 -12.71 -23.05 0.53
C VAL A 49 -12.80 -23.25 -1.00
N PRO A 50 -12.93 -22.18 -1.80
CA PRO A 50 -13.07 -22.31 -3.25
C PRO A 50 -11.79 -22.85 -3.89
N LYS A 51 -11.93 -23.95 -4.65
CA LYS A 51 -10.82 -24.60 -5.37
C LYS A 51 -10.39 -23.79 -6.59
N LEU A 52 -9.09 -23.80 -6.88
CA LEU A 52 -8.56 -23.31 -8.14
C LEU A 52 -9.06 -24.21 -9.29
N SER A 53 -9.99 -23.69 -10.08
CA SER A 53 -10.58 -24.37 -11.23
C SER A 53 -11.00 -23.34 -12.27
N ARG A 54 -11.05 -23.73 -13.55
CA ARG A 54 -11.51 -22.87 -14.64
C ARG A 54 -12.86 -22.24 -14.32
N ASP A 55 -13.82 -23.04 -13.85
CA ASP A 55 -15.18 -22.56 -13.56
C ASP A 55 -15.21 -21.56 -12.41
N THR A 56 -14.41 -21.77 -11.36
CA THR A 56 -14.33 -20.83 -10.23
C THR A 56 -13.66 -19.53 -10.62
N VAL A 57 -12.63 -19.57 -11.46
CA VAL A 57 -12.00 -18.37 -12.02
C VAL A 57 -13.00 -17.61 -12.88
N MET A 58 -13.70 -18.28 -13.80
CA MET A 58 -14.70 -17.67 -14.67
C MET A 58 -15.86 -17.05 -13.88
N ARG A 59 -16.34 -17.73 -12.83
CA ARG A 59 -17.39 -17.22 -11.93
C ARG A 59 -16.95 -15.95 -11.22
N GLN A 60 -15.71 -15.89 -10.71
CA GLN A 60 -15.20 -14.70 -10.05
C GLN A 60 -14.91 -13.55 -11.01
N LEU A 61 -14.48 -13.83 -12.25
CA LEU A 61 -14.35 -12.81 -13.29
C LEU A 61 -15.72 -12.19 -13.62
N LYS A 62 -16.77 -13.02 -13.76
CA LYS A 62 -18.15 -12.54 -13.94
C LYS A 62 -18.61 -11.68 -12.77
N TYR A 63 -18.36 -12.13 -11.54
CA TYR A 63 -18.68 -11.35 -10.34
C TYR A 63 -18.00 -9.97 -10.34
N ARG A 64 -16.72 -9.89 -10.73
CA ARG A 64 -16.02 -8.60 -10.81
C ARG A 64 -16.58 -7.69 -11.90
N TYR A 65 -16.96 -8.25 -13.05
CA TYR A 65 -17.63 -7.51 -14.11
C TYR A 65 -18.95 -6.92 -13.62
N GLU A 66 -19.80 -7.72 -12.99
CA GLU A 66 -21.08 -7.25 -12.44
C GLU A 66 -20.88 -6.17 -11.37
N ARG A 67 -19.91 -6.37 -10.47
CA ARG A 67 -19.63 -5.42 -9.38
C ARG A 67 -19.08 -4.10 -9.89
N GLU A 68 -18.02 -4.13 -10.68
CA GLU A 68 -17.32 -2.91 -11.09
C GLU A 68 -17.99 -2.21 -12.27
N ILE A 69 -18.36 -2.96 -13.31
CA ILE A 69 -18.88 -2.38 -14.55
C ILE A 69 -20.39 -2.12 -14.45
N VAL A 70 -21.17 -3.08 -13.95
CA VAL A 70 -22.64 -2.95 -13.90
C VAL A 70 -23.10 -2.15 -12.68
N GLN A 71 -22.53 -2.43 -11.50
CA GLN A 71 -22.93 -1.77 -10.25
C GLN A 71 -22.06 -0.54 -9.90
N GLY A 72 -21.03 -0.21 -10.69
CA GLY A 72 -20.18 0.95 -10.44
C GLY A 72 -19.34 0.87 -9.16
N HIS A 73 -19.07 -0.34 -8.64
CA HIS A 73 -18.22 -0.48 -7.46
C HIS A 73 -16.77 -0.08 -7.74
N GLN A 74 -16.26 0.91 -6.99
CA GLN A 74 -14.86 1.28 -7.05
C GLN A 74 -14.07 0.74 -5.85
N SER A 75 -12.98 0.03 -6.14
CA SER A 75 -12.02 -0.45 -5.14
C SER A 75 -11.19 0.69 -4.54
N ALA A 76 -10.42 0.43 -3.48
CA ALA A 76 -9.68 1.48 -2.78
C ALA A 76 -8.57 2.06 -3.67
N LEU A 77 -7.80 1.20 -4.33
CA LEU A 77 -6.77 1.66 -5.26
C LEU A 77 -7.37 2.33 -6.48
N LYS A 78 -8.54 1.88 -6.96
CA LYS A 78 -9.23 2.55 -8.06
C LYS A 78 -9.58 3.99 -7.69
N GLN A 79 -10.19 4.21 -6.54
CA GLN A 79 -10.51 5.57 -6.06
C GLN A 79 -9.25 6.43 -5.85
N ILE A 80 -8.15 5.86 -5.33
CA ILE A 80 -6.91 6.60 -5.13
C ILE A 80 -6.24 6.97 -6.46
N LEU A 81 -6.19 6.03 -7.42
CA LEU A 81 -5.54 6.23 -8.72
C LEU A 81 -6.33 7.19 -9.60
N GLU A 82 -7.66 7.07 -9.60
CA GLU A 82 -8.59 7.92 -10.36
C GLU A 82 -8.90 9.25 -9.65
N ARG A 83 -8.26 9.50 -8.49
CA ARG A 83 -8.34 10.74 -7.69
C ARG A 83 -9.70 11.04 -7.04
N ASP A 84 -10.56 10.03 -6.91
CA ASP A 84 -11.80 10.12 -6.11
C ASP A 84 -11.54 10.11 -4.60
N GLU A 85 -10.42 9.53 -4.16
CA GLU A 85 -9.98 9.48 -2.76
C GLU A 85 -8.48 9.76 -2.64
N LEU A 86 -8.05 10.10 -1.41
CA LEU A 86 -6.63 10.34 -1.11
C LEU A 86 -6.00 9.17 -0.37
N GLY A 87 -4.70 8.96 -0.57
CA GLY A 87 -3.88 7.99 0.17
C GLY A 87 -3.72 8.28 1.67
N TYR A 88 -4.37 9.35 2.18
CA TYR A 88 -4.44 9.62 3.61
C TYR A 88 -5.39 8.66 4.35
N ARG A 89 -6.48 8.23 3.68
CA ARG A 89 -7.50 7.36 4.28
C ARG A 89 -6.91 5.98 4.59
N PRO A 90 -7.09 5.45 5.82
CA PRO A 90 -6.55 4.15 6.19
C PRO A 90 -7.05 3.02 5.30
N ALA A 91 -6.13 2.24 4.74
CA ALA A 91 -6.41 1.10 3.88
C ALA A 91 -5.46 -0.07 4.18
N VAL A 92 -5.92 -1.28 3.89
CA VAL A 92 -5.09 -2.48 3.96
C VAL A 92 -4.75 -2.94 2.55
N PHE A 93 -3.46 -3.07 2.27
CA PHE A 93 -2.94 -3.59 1.02
C PHE A 93 -2.12 -4.86 1.26
N CYS A 94 -2.07 -5.73 0.27
CA CYS A 94 -1.21 -6.92 0.27
C CYS A 94 0.03 -6.64 -0.58
N VAL A 95 1.20 -7.06 -0.10
CA VAL A 95 2.46 -7.01 -0.88
C VAL A 95 2.41 -8.11 -1.95
N ALA A 96 2.24 -7.72 -3.21
CA ALA A 96 2.22 -8.62 -4.37
C ALA A 96 3.64 -8.94 -4.87
N ARG A 97 4.55 -7.97 -4.76
CA ARG A 97 5.95 -8.11 -5.20
C ARG A 97 6.86 -7.23 -4.35
N VAL A 98 8.11 -7.67 -4.23
CA VAL A 98 9.22 -6.90 -3.65
C VAL A 98 10.37 -6.93 -4.65
N ALA A 99 10.91 -5.76 -4.99
CA ALA A 99 12.15 -5.62 -5.72
C ALA A 99 13.13 -4.81 -4.88
N VAL A 100 14.37 -5.26 -4.79
CA VAL A 100 15.43 -4.63 -3.99
C VAL A 100 16.65 -4.42 -4.89
N VAL A 101 17.25 -3.23 -4.83
CA VAL A 101 18.46 -2.86 -5.58
C VAL A 101 19.50 -2.31 -4.61
N GLY A 102 20.78 -2.63 -4.86
CA GLY A 102 21.89 -2.33 -3.97
C GLY A 102 22.12 -3.49 -3.00
N SER A 103 22.95 -4.46 -3.42
CA SER A 103 23.49 -5.51 -2.55
C SER A 103 24.90 -5.10 -2.09
N GLY A 104 25.02 -4.01 -1.35
CA GLY A 104 26.17 -3.82 -0.47
C GLY A 104 25.98 -4.73 0.75
N THR A 105 27.03 -5.43 1.17
CA THR A 105 27.06 -6.07 2.50
C THR A 105 26.54 -5.10 3.56
N ALA A 106 25.84 -5.61 4.59
CA ALA A 106 25.04 -4.87 5.59
C ALA A 106 25.67 -3.62 6.28
N ASN A 107 26.91 -3.27 5.98
CA ASN A 107 27.64 -2.09 6.46
C ASN A 107 27.61 -0.86 5.54
N GLU A 108 27.17 -0.96 4.28
CA GLU A 108 27.03 0.21 3.40
C GLU A 108 25.55 0.55 3.25
N GLY A 109 25.10 1.61 3.93
CA GLY A 109 23.72 2.09 3.97
C GLY A 109 23.23 2.70 2.65
N GLY A 110 23.22 1.92 1.58
CA GLY A 110 22.79 2.33 0.24
C GLY A 110 22.02 1.20 -0.44
N GLY A 111 20.72 1.12 -0.17
CA GLY A 111 19.80 0.20 -0.84
C GLY A 111 18.48 0.90 -1.12
N SER A 112 17.74 0.42 -2.11
CA SER A 112 16.38 0.86 -2.39
C SER A 112 15.47 -0.34 -2.61
N ALA A 113 14.19 -0.19 -2.32
CA ALA A 113 13.20 -1.19 -2.63
C ALA A 113 11.95 -0.56 -3.25
N LEU A 114 11.32 -1.32 -4.13
CA LEU A 114 10.02 -1.01 -4.70
C LEU A 114 9.08 -2.17 -4.41
N LEU A 115 7.95 -1.83 -3.84
CA LEU A 115 6.89 -2.76 -3.51
C LEU A 115 5.78 -2.63 -4.54
N GLU A 116 5.20 -3.75 -4.93
CA GLU A 116 3.90 -3.73 -5.57
C GLU A 116 2.84 -4.06 -4.52
N LEU A 117 1.92 -3.15 -4.28
CA LEU A 117 0.82 -3.31 -3.33
C LEU A 117 -0.50 -3.51 -4.06
N THR A 118 -1.35 -4.40 -3.57
CA THR A 118 -2.68 -4.64 -4.12
C THR A 118 -3.77 -4.56 -3.06
N ASP A 119 -4.92 -3.99 -3.41
CA ASP A 119 -6.16 -4.09 -2.62
C ASP A 119 -7.01 -5.31 -3.00
N GLY A 120 -6.46 -6.20 -3.83
CA GLY A 120 -7.13 -7.36 -4.40
C GLY A 120 -7.87 -7.07 -5.71
N TRP A 121 -8.09 -5.80 -6.08
CA TRP A 121 -8.73 -5.41 -7.34
C TRP A 121 -7.71 -4.95 -8.38
N TYR A 122 -6.84 -4.04 -7.95
CA TYR A 122 -5.77 -3.45 -8.74
C TYR A 122 -4.46 -3.48 -7.93
N SER A 123 -3.37 -3.02 -8.52
CA SER A 123 -2.12 -2.77 -7.79
C SER A 123 -1.55 -1.40 -8.08
N ILE A 124 -0.65 -0.99 -7.19
CA ILE A 124 0.10 0.25 -7.25
C ILE A 124 1.54 -0.01 -6.80
N LEU A 125 2.47 0.77 -7.35
CA LEU A 125 3.84 0.82 -6.84
C LEU A 125 3.89 1.56 -5.51
N ALA A 126 4.81 1.16 -4.65
CA ALA A 126 5.03 1.84 -3.39
C ALA A 126 6.52 1.83 -3.00
N VAL A 127 7.00 2.97 -2.52
CA VAL A 127 8.36 3.15 -2.03
C VAL A 127 8.36 3.20 -0.50
N PRO A 128 9.11 2.32 0.18
CA PRO A 128 9.30 2.38 1.61
C PRO A 128 10.31 3.47 2.00
N ASP A 129 10.13 4.08 3.16
CA ASP A 129 11.20 4.82 3.83
C ASP A 129 12.30 3.88 4.37
N ASP A 130 13.40 4.43 4.91
CA ASP A 130 14.57 3.66 5.36
C ASP A 130 14.23 2.60 6.44
N VAL A 131 13.26 2.91 7.30
CA VAL A 131 12.83 2.03 8.38
C VAL A 131 12.05 0.84 7.83
N LEU A 132 11.12 1.09 6.89
CA LEU A 132 10.37 0.07 6.18
C LEU A 132 11.28 -0.73 5.24
N LEU A 133 12.24 -0.09 4.57
CA LEU A 133 13.26 -0.73 3.74
C LEU A 133 14.08 -1.72 4.58
N SER A 134 14.54 -1.31 5.76
CA SER A 134 15.19 -2.21 6.71
C SER A 134 14.29 -3.40 7.11
N ALA A 135 12.97 -3.19 7.20
CA ALA A 135 12.02 -4.28 7.46
C ALA A 135 11.84 -5.22 6.25
N VAL A 136 11.98 -4.70 5.02
CA VAL A 136 12.04 -5.50 3.78
C VAL A 136 13.31 -6.37 3.77
N HIS A 137 14.49 -5.78 4.00
CA HIS A 137 15.76 -6.52 4.04
C HIS A 137 15.78 -7.62 5.10
N ARG A 138 15.15 -7.37 6.26
CA ARG A 138 15.02 -8.38 7.33
C ARG A 138 13.91 -9.42 7.08
N GLY A 139 13.23 -9.38 5.93
CA GLY A 139 12.15 -10.32 5.58
C GLY A 139 10.86 -10.16 6.39
N ARG A 140 10.74 -9.08 7.18
CA ARG A 140 9.51 -8.77 7.95
C ARG A 140 8.40 -8.30 7.02
N ILE A 141 8.74 -7.51 6.01
CA ILE A 141 7.85 -7.16 4.89
C ILE A 141 8.25 -8.05 3.71
N ARG A 142 7.34 -8.93 3.29
CA ARG A 142 7.55 -9.88 2.18
C ARG A 142 6.26 -10.09 1.40
N VAL A 143 6.37 -10.70 0.23
CA VAL A 143 5.21 -11.04 -0.61
C VAL A 143 4.18 -11.84 0.21
N GLY A 144 2.91 -11.45 0.10
CA GLY A 144 1.78 -12.01 0.84
C GLY A 144 1.50 -11.34 2.19
N CYS A 145 2.42 -10.51 2.73
CA CYS A 145 2.14 -9.72 3.92
C CYS A 145 1.06 -8.66 3.63
N LYS A 146 0.20 -8.41 4.62
CA LYS A 146 -0.75 -7.30 4.57
C LYS A 146 -0.21 -6.12 5.36
N LEU A 147 -0.31 -4.93 4.79
CA LEU A 147 0.10 -3.66 5.36
C LEU A 147 -1.14 -2.79 5.56
N ALA A 148 -1.37 -2.33 6.79
CA ALA A 148 -2.27 -1.22 7.05
C ALA A 148 -1.49 0.08 6.85
N VAL A 149 -1.96 0.90 5.91
CA VAL A 149 -1.30 2.13 5.47
C VAL A 149 -2.28 3.29 5.65
N SER A 150 -1.78 4.41 6.14
CA SER A 150 -2.45 5.71 6.18
C SER A 150 -1.42 6.79 5.85
N MET A 151 -1.86 8.03 5.66
CA MET A 151 -0.99 9.19 5.42
C MET A 151 0.09 8.98 4.36
N ALA A 152 -0.25 8.24 3.30
CA ALA A 152 0.70 7.89 2.26
C ALA A 152 0.42 8.74 1.01
N PRO A 153 1.24 9.77 0.76
CA PRO A 153 1.03 10.62 -0.41
C PRO A 153 1.38 9.86 -1.69
N MET A 154 0.67 10.22 -2.76
CA MET A 154 0.96 9.76 -4.11
C MET A 154 2.00 10.67 -4.76
N ILE A 155 2.94 10.07 -5.48
CA ILE A 155 3.76 10.75 -6.48
C ILE A 155 3.35 10.30 -7.88
N ASN A 156 3.64 11.14 -8.88
CA ASN A 156 3.41 10.85 -10.29
C ASN A 156 1.94 10.48 -10.62
N ASN A 157 0.98 11.12 -9.93
CA ASN A 157 -0.46 10.94 -10.18
C ASN A 157 -1.19 12.29 -10.30
N ALA A 158 -0.56 13.26 -10.95
CA ALA A 158 -1.07 14.64 -11.04
C ALA A 158 -2.36 14.76 -11.89
N ASP A 159 -2.57 13.89 -12.87
CA ASP A 159 -3.79 13.93 -13.70
C ASP A 159 -4.76 12.78 -13.37
N GLY A 160 -4.38 11.92 -12.43
CA GLY A 160 -5.04 10.64 -12.22
C GLY A 160 -4.72 9.64 -13.34
N ILE A 161 -5.02 8.38 -13.09
CA ILE A 161 -4.88 7.31 -14.09
C ILE A 161 -5.99 6.30 -13.90
N ALA A 162 -6.45 5.69 -15.00
CA ALA A 162 -7.33 4.54 -14.91
C ALA A 162 -6.61 3.41 -14.16
N ALA A 163 -7.28 2.80 -13.19
CA ALA A 163 -6.63 1.84 -12.29
C ALA A 163 -6.02 0.62 -13.02
N VAL A 164 -6.61 0.23 -14.16
CA VAL A 164 -6.12 -0.85 -15.02
C VAL A 164 -4.80 -0.49 -15.71
N ASP A 165 -4.55 0.80 -15.93
CA ASP A 165 -3.36 1.30 -16.64
C ASP A 165 -2.21 1.61 -15.67
N ALA A 166 -2.52 1.87 -14.40
CA ALA A 166 -1.54 2.10 -13.34
C ALA A 166 -0.61 0.90 -13.07
N THR A 167 -1.06 -0.32 -13.38
CA THR A 167 -0.28 -1.52 -13.12
C THR A 167 0.81 -1.67 -14.20
N PRO A 168 2.10 -1.74 -13.86
CA PRO A 168 3.14 -2.04 -14.84
C PRO A 168 2.84 -3.37 -15.53
N ASP A 169 3.07 -3.45 -16.85
CA ASP A 169 3.11 -4.75 -17.54
C ASP A 169 4.38 -5.49 -17.09
N TRP A 170 4.35 -6.03 -15.87
CA TRP A 170 5.46 -6.82 -15.36
C TRP A 170 5.65 -8.02 -16.30
N PRO A 171 6.82 -8.18 -16.96
CA PRO A 171 7.04 -9.29 -17.88
C PRO A 171 6.92 -10.61 -17.11
N PRO A 172 6.35 -11.65 -17.72
CA PRO A 172 6.22 -12.95 -17.07
C PRO A 172 7.58 -13.42 -16.55
N VAL A 173 7.62 -13.95 -15.33
CA VAL A 173 8.83 -14.42 -14.61
C VAL A 173 9.59 -15.54 -15.35
N THR A 174 9.12 -15.96 -16.52
CA THR A 174 9.59 -17.12 -17.28
C THR A 174 10.52 -16.80 -18.45
N SER A 175 10.74 -15.53 -18.81
CA SER A 175 11.73 -15.21 -19.85
C SER A 175 13.11 -15.06 -19.22
N GLN A 176 14.04 -15.87 -19.71
CA GLN A 176 15.48 -15.80 -19.46
C GLN A 176 16.10 -14.46 -19.95
N ASP A 177 15.28 -13.58 -20.54
CA ASP A 177 15.56 -12.17 -20.79
C ASP A 177 15.51 -11.38 -19.47
N MET A 178 16.66 -11.34 -18.80
CA MET A 178 16.94 -10.61 -17.56
C MET A 178 17.13 -9.09 -17.80
N THR A 179 16.46 -8.49 -18.78
CA THR A 179 16.58 -7.05 -19.10
C THR A 179 15.57 -6.16 -18.39
N TYR A 180 14.60 -6.74 -17.67
CA TYR A 180 13.62 -5.96 -16.94
C TYR A 180 14.12 -5.60 -15.55
N ASP A 181 14.52 -4.34 -15.38
CA ASP A 181 14.81 -3.77 -14.07
C ASP A 181 13.49 -3.37 -13.38
N PRO A 182 13.11 -4.01 -12.26
CA PRO A 182 11.98 -3.57 -11.44
C PRO A 182 11.98 -2.09 -11.08
N LEU A 183 13.19 -1.52 -10.97
CA LEU A 183 13.45 -0.14 -10.63
C LEU A 183 13.88 0.65 -11.85
N ASP A 184 13.53 0.21 -13.07
CA ASP A 184 13.76 0.99 -14.29
C ASP A 184 13.37 2.45 -13.98
N PRO A 185 14.37 3.35 -13.95
CA PRO A 185 14.16 4.71 -13.46
C PRO A 185 13.12 5.43 -14.29
N ASP A 186 12.95 5.07 -15.58
CA ASP A 186 11.95 5.68 -16.46
C ASP A 186 10.53 5.21 -16.10
N LEU A 187 10.37 3.94 -15.71
CA LEU A 187 9.10 3.38 -15.27
C LEU A 187 8.74 3.88 -13.86
N SER A 188 9.70 3.90 -12.94
CA SER A 188 9.50 4.40 -11.57
C SER A 188 9.32 5.92 -11.52
N ALA A 189 9.89 6.67 -12.46
CA ALA A 189 9.77 8.13 -12.51
C ALA A 189 8.39 8.59 -13.03
N THR A 190 7.70 7.76 -13.81
CA THR A 190 6.43 8.14 -14.45
C THR A 190 5.23 7.42 -13.84
N ALA A 191 5.41 6.25 -13.25
CA ALA A 191 4.32 5.47 -12.68
C ALA A 191 3.81 6.06 -11.35
N PRO A 192 2.48 6.13 -11.16
CA PRO A 192 1.85 6.48 -9.90
C PRO A 192 2.35 5.60 -8.77
N THR A 193 2.94 6.23 -7.75
CA THR A 193 3.62 5.51 -6.67
C THR A 193 3.21 6.06 -5.32
N LEU A 194 2.96 5.16 -4.37
CA LEU A 194 2.61 5.47 -3.00
C LEU A 194 3.87 5.62 -2.14
N LYS A 195 4.06 6.74 -1.46
CA LYS A 195 5.15 6.91 -0.49
C LYS A 195 4.74 6.37 0.86
N LEU A 196 5.35 5.26 1.26
CA LEU A 196 5.09 4.66 2.57
C LEU A 196 6.00 5.26 3.62
N SER A 197 5.42 5.49 4.80
CA SER A 197 6.15 5.94 6.00
C SER A 197 5.95 4.94 7.12
N CYS A 198 7.01 4.65 7.87
CA CYS A 198 6.99 3.71 8.99
C CYS A 198 6.03 4.16 10.10
N ASN A 199 5.87 5.47 10.30
CA ASN A 199 4.99 6.05 11.31
C ASN A 199 3.51 5.96 10.93
N SER A 200 3.21 5.66 9.66
CA SER A 200 1.85 5.48 9.16
C SER A 200 1.62 4.14 8.45
N THR A 201 2.52 3.17 8.64
CA THR A 201 2.44 1.83 8.06
C THR A 201 2.65 0.76 9.13
N LYS A 202 1.76 -0.23 9.17
CA LYS A 202 1.84 -1.36 10.12
C LYS A 202 1.58 -2.68 9.41
N LEU A 203 2.14 -3.77 9.92
CA LEU A 203 1.68 -5.12 9.54
C LEU A 203 0.22 -5.29 9.98
N ALA A 204 -0.63 -5.66 9.05
CA ALA A 204 -2.01 -6.04 9.31
C ALA A 204 -2.11 -7.55 9.58
N ARG A 205 -3.19 -7.98 10.24
CA ARG A 205 -3.48 -9.40 10.43
C ARG A 205 -3.61 -10.11 9.09
N TRP A 206 -3.29 -11.41 9.07
CA TRP A 206 -3.35 -12.22 7.85
C TRP A 206 -4.76 -12.26 7.23
N ASP A 207 -5.81 -12.19 8.05
CA ASP A 207 -7.24 -12.22 7.69
C ASP A 207 -7.82 -10.83 7.40
N ALA A 208 -7.07 -9.74 7.62
CA ALA A 208 -7.56 -8.38 7.43
C ALA A 208 -8.09 -8.16 6.01
N LYS A 209 -9.29 -7.59 5.88
CA LYS A 209 -9.92 -7.30 4.59
C LYS A 209 -9.10 -6.24 3.84
N LEU A 210 -8.80 -6.49 2.57
CA LEU A 210 -8.10 -5.53 1.72
C LEU A 210 -9.02 -4.36 1.32
N GLY A 211 -8.42 -3.21 1.05
CA GLY A 211 -9.09 -1.96 0.75
C GLY A 211 -9.26 -1.05 1.98
N PHE A 212 -10.11 -0.03 1.86
CA PHE A 212 -10.32 0.93 2.94
C PHE A 212 -10.82 0.26 4.23
N MET A 213 -10.27 0.72 5.36
CA MET A 213 -10.70 0.25 6.67
C MET A 213 -12.07 0.87 7.01
N GLY A 214 -13.09 0.02 7.16
CA GLY A 214 -14.44 0.46 7.51
C GLY A 214 -14.49 1.15 8.88
N GLY A 215 -15.20 2.28 8.95
CA GLY A 215 -15.47 3.01 10.20
C GLY A 215 -14.27 3.72 10.83
N ARG A 216 -13.07 3.62 10.26
CA ARG A 216 -11.86 4.29 10.77
C ARG A 216 -11.43 5.40 9.82
N ARG A 217 -11.24 6.60 10.38
CA ARG A 217 -10.69 7.76 9.67
C ARG A 217 -9.17 7.88 9.82
N THR A 218 -8.60 7.18 10.78
CA THR A 218 -7.19 7.26 11.19
C THR A 218 -6.62 5.88 11.51
N LEU A 219 -5.29 5.78 11.54
CA LEU A 219 -4.54 4.62 11.96
C LEU A 219 -3.81 4.94 13.28
N PRO A 220 -4.40 4.64 14.46
CA PRO A 220 -3.79 5.02 15.72
C PRO A 220 -2.43 4.33 15.92
N VAL A 221 -1.46 5.12 16.37
CA VAL A 221 -0.10 4.67 16.68
C VAL A 221 0.27 4.96 18.13
N SER A 222 1.21 4.18 18.67
CA SER A 222 1.76 4.41 20.00
C SER A 222 2.99 5.30 19.88
N VAL A 223 3.23 6.16 20.88
CA VAL A 223 4.47 6.95 20.97
C VAL A 223 5.70 6.04 20.86
N ARG A 224 5.63 4.84 21.48
CA ARG A 224 6.72 3.85 21.46
C ARG A 224 7.00 3.25 20.09
N SER A 225 6.04 3.29 19.16
CA SER A 225 6.20 2.77 17.81
C SER A 225 6.68 3.83 16.81
N LEU A 226 6.70 5.11 17.21
CA LEU A 226 7.17 6.18 16.33
C LEU A 226 8.69 6.12 16.20
N SER A 227 9.15 6.21 14.96
CA SER A 227 10.55 6.43 14.64
C SER A 227 10.80 7.94 14.48
N PRO A 228 11.88 8.47 15.07
CA PRO A 228 12.34 9.84 14.80
C PRO A 228 12.64 10.09 13.32
N ASN A 229 13.01 9.04 12.59
CA ASN A 229 13.35 9.09 11.17
C ASN A 229 12.12 8.86 10.26
N GLY A 230 10.94 8.57 10.84
CA GLY A 230 9.71 8.40 10.08
C GLY A 230 9.02 9.72 9.80
N SER A 231 8.17 9.78 8.78
CA SER A 231 7.37 10.98 8.50
C SER A 231 6.17 11.12 9.46
N ALA A 232 5.19 11.95 9.11
CA ALA A 232 3.98 12.16 9.89
C ALA A 232 3.24 10.85 10.22
N PHE A 233 2.56 10.83 11.37
CA PHE A 233 1.63 9.80 11.81
C PHE A 233 0.19 10.34 11.78
N SER A 234 -0.81 9.47 11.66
CA SER A 234 -2.21 9.93 11.56
C SER A 234 -2.84 10.30 12.91
N GLU A 235 -2.63 9.49 13.95
CA GLU A 235 -3.28 9.68 15.25
C GLU A 235 -2.46 9.03 16.36
N ILE A 236 -2.37 9.73 17.49
CA ILE A 236 -1.74 9.22 18.70
C ILE A 236 -2.64 9.50 19.91
N GLY A 237 -2.79 8.49 20.78
CA GLY A 237 -3.42 8.67 22.08
C GLY A 237 -2.38 9.13 23.09
N VAL A 238 -2.61 10.26 23.75
CA VAL A 238 -1.72 10.81 24.79
C VAL A 238 -2.49 11.16 26.05
N GLN A 239 -1.80 11.10 27.18
CA GLN A 239 -2.27 11.65 28.45
C GLN A 239 -1.43 12.87 28.79
N VAL A 240 -2.07 14.01 29.04
CA VAL A 240 -1.37 15.24 29.42
C VAL A 240 -0.90 15.10 30.86
N LEU A 241 0.42 15.03 31.05
CA LEU A 241 1.02 14.93 32.38
C LEU A 241 1.32 16.30 32.98
N ARG A 242 1.76 17.24 32.13
CA ARG A 242 2.15 18.61 32.53
C ARG A 242 1.82 19.57 31.40
N VAL A 243 1.39 20.77 31.77
CA VAL A 243 1.21 21.91 30.87
C VAL A 243 2.26 22.95 31.26
N TYR A 244 3.11 23.32 30.31
CA TYR A 244 4.17 24.32 30.50
C TYR A 244 3.68 25.71 30.05
N PRO A 245 4.25 26.81 30.61
CA PRO A 245 3.92 28.16 30.16
C PRO A 245 4.29 28.38 28.69
N LEU A 246 3.64 29.36 28.05
CA LEU A 246 3.93 29.76 26.68
C LEU A 246 5.38 30.24 26.57
N MET A 247 6.05 29.87 25.48
CA MET A 247 7.40 30.31 25.14
C MET A 247 7.41 30.91 23.74
N HIS A 248 8.11 32.02 23.57
CA HIS A 248 8.37 32.67 22.29
C HIS A 248 9.68 32.12 21.72
N MET A 249 9.70 31.80 20.43
CA MET A 249 10.89 31.33 19.73
C MET A 249 11.22 32.30 18.60
N GLU A 250 12.36 32.98 18.71
CA GLU A 250 12.90 33.84 17.65
C GLU A 250 13.99 33.06 16.89
N THR A 251 13.91 33.09 15.56
CA THR A 251 14.98 32.55 14.70
C THR A 251 15.69 33.73 14.04
N PHE A 252 16.96 33.92 14.37
CA PHE A 252 17.76 35.01 13.87
C PHE A 252 18.23 34.76 12.43
N PRO A 253 18.66 35.80 11.69
CA PRO A 253 19.18 35.64 10.33
C PRO A 253 20.41 34.73 10.21
N ASN A 254 21.17 34.55 11.31
CA ASN A 254 22.30 33.63 11.39
C ASN A 254 21.88 32.16 11.62
N GLY A 255 20.58 31.87 11.76
CA GLY A 255 20.03 30.54 12.02
C GLY A 255 19.99 30.14 13.49
N GLU A 256 20.50 30.98 14.41
CA GLU A 256 20.39 30.74 15.84
C GLU A 256 18.95 30.92 16.32
N ARG A 257 18.59 30.17 17.37
CA ARG A 257 17.26 30.20 17.96
C ARG A 257 17.33 30.64 19.42
N ALA A 258 16.61 31.69 19.77
CA ALA A 258 16.38 32.10 21.14
C ALA A 258 14.97 31.66 21.60
N TYR A 259 14.88 31.20 22.84
CA TYR A 259 13.62 30.85 23.49
C TYR A 259 13.42 31.78 24.68
N ARG A 260 12.30 32.52 24.69
CA ARG A 260 11.99 33.53 25.72
C ARG A 260 10.66 33.22 26.38
N ASN A 261 10.56 33.52 27.67
CA ASN A 261 9.26 33.60 28.34
C ASN A 261 8.56 34.94 28.01
N ASP A 262 7.29 35.09 28.39
CA ASP A 262 6.51 36.31 28.11
C ASP A 262 7.17 37.60 28.61
N ARG A 263 7.90 37.54 29.74
CA ARG A 263 8.58 38.70 30.31
C ARG A 263 9.81 39.08 29.49
N GLU A 264 10.65 38.10 29.17
CA GLU A 264 11.86 38.30 28.35
C GLU A 264 11.51 38.79 26.95
N GLU A 265 10.41 38.31 26.38
CA GLU A 265 9.93 38.79 25.08
C GLU A 265 9.42 40.24 25.17
N ALA A 266 8.67 40.60 26.21
CA ALA A 266 8.23 41.98 26.41
C ALA A 266 9.38 42.95 26.71
N GLU A 267 10.51 42.46 27.24
CA GLU A 267 11.75 43.23 27.42
C GLU A 267 12.50 43.37 26.09
N ALA A 268 12.55 42.30 25.28
CA ALA A 268 13.16 42.31 23.94
C ALA A 268 12.42 43.23 22.96
N GLN A 269 11.08 43.27 22.99
CA GLN A 269 10.28 44.16 22.14
C GLN A 269 10.37 45.65 22.50
N ARG A 270 10.92 45.97 23.69
CA ARG A 270 11.14 47.35 24.14
C ARG A 270 12.52 47.90 23.79
N GLN A 271 13.44 47.05 23.34
CA GLN A 271 14.78 47.42 22.89
C GLN A 271 14.77 47.66 21.37
#